data_AF-A0A3M6CP82-F1
#
_entry.id   AF-A0A3M6CP82-F1
#
_cell.length_a   1.000
_cell.length_b   1.000
_cell.length_c   1.000
_cell.angle_alpha   90.00
_cell.angle_beta   90.00
_cell.angle_gamma   90.00
#
_symmetry.space_group_name_H-M   'P 1'
#
loop_
_entity.id
_entity.type
_entity.pdbx_description
1 polymer ?
#
loop_
_entity_poly.entity_id
_entity_poly.type
_entity_poly.pdbx_seq_one_letter_code
_entity_poly.pdbx_strand_id
1 'polypeptide(L)'
;MQKASQAINVHLGAELKACCVAYCDGLGKTPGAALKEAIEHQLAKADANPEPKIYRQTEEAKEPKHRFEILLTVSEKAAIKERANIEGCSMRRWIVDAIRIGLTHEPQFSMSEIDALGESN
;
A
#
# COMPACT_ATOMS: atom_id res chain seq x y z
N MET A 1 11.87 37.95 -18.52
CA MET A 1 10.91 37.06 -17.85
C MET A 1 10.39 36.08 -18.89
N GLN A 2 10.86 34.83 -18.90
CA GLN A 2 10.33 33.80 -19.80
C GLN A 2 8.91 33.44 -19.31
N LYS A 3 7.91 33.54 -20.19
CA LYS A 3 6.56 33.03 -19.91
C LYS A 3 6.69 31.54 -19.66
N ALA A 4 6.41 31.09 -18.44
CA ALA A 4 6.35 29.67 -18.13
C ALA A 4 5.29 29.02 -19.04
N SER A 5 5.72 28.11 -19.91
CA SER A 5 4.79 27.36 -20.75
C SER A 5 3.91 26.50 -19.87
N GLN A 6 2.59 26.66 -19.98
CA GLN A 6 1.61 25.88 -19.23
C GLN A 6 1.46 24.43 -19.74
N ALA A 7 2.15 24.07 -20.81
CA ALA A 7 2.11 22.75 -21.43
C ALA A 7 3.38 21.96 -21.10
N ILE A 8 3.21 20.66 -20.84
CA ILE A 8 4.30 19.71 -20.61
C ILE A 8 4.36 18.76 -21.80
N ASN A 9 5.55 18.60 -22.38
CA ASN A 9 5.80 17.58 -23.40
C ASN A 9 6.40 16.34 -22.73
N VAL A 10 5.68 15.23 -22.80
CA VAL A 10 6.10 13.96 -22.21
C VAL A 10 6.45 12.96 -23.31
N HIS A 11 7.66 12.41 -23.26
CA HIS A 11 8.09 11.35 -24.16
C HIS A 11 7.71 10.00 -23.57
N LEU A 12 6.68 9.36 -24.14
CA LEU A 12 6.16 8.08 -23.67
C LEU A 12 6.69 6.88 -24.48
N GLY A 13 7.38 7.11 -25.60
CA GLY A 13 7.66 6.05 -26.57
C GLY A 13 6.41 5.64 -27.36
N ALA A 14 6.60 4.86 -28.44
CA ALA A 14 5.51 4.54 -29.38
C ALA A 14 4.45 3.60 -28.79
N GLU A 15 4.88 2.55 -28.07
CA GLU A 15 4.00 1.51 -27.54
C GLU A 15 3.13 2.03 -26.39
N LEU A 16 3.73 2.68 -25.40
CA LEU A 16 3.00 3.22 -24.25
C LEU A 16 2.04 4.34 -24.67
N LYS A 17 2.40 5.15 -25.68
CA LYS A 17 1.51 6.15 -26.26
C LYS A 17 0.28 5.49 -26.89
N ALA A 18 0.44 4.41 -27.65
CA ALA A 18 -0.67 3.68 -28.26
C ALA A 18 -1.61 3.10 -27.20
N CYS A 19 -1.07 2.46 -26.15
CA CYS A 19 -1.85 1.95 -25.03
C CYS A 19 -2.60 3.07 -24.29
N CYS A 20 -1.95 4.22 -24.05
CA CYS A 20 -2.55 5.37 -23.39
C CYS A 20 -3.72 5.94 -24.22
N VAL A 21 -3.56 6.07 -25.54
CA VAL A 21 -4.64 6.54 -26.42
C VAL A 21 -5.83 5.58 -26.37
N ALA A 22 -5.61 4.27 -26.54
CA ALA A 22 -6.69 3.28 -26.49
C ALA A 22 -7.43 3.26 -25.13
N TYR A 23 -6.69 3.41 -24.03
CA TYR A 23 -7.26 3.53 -22.69
C TYR A 23 -8.11 4.80 -22.53
N CYS A 24 -7.64 5.93 -23.05
CA CYS A 24 -8.36 7.19 -22.99
C CYS A 24 -9.64 7.16 -23.86
N ASP A 25 -9.58 6.52 -25.03
CA ASP A 25 -10.74 6.31 -25.90
C ASP A 25 -11.83 5.46 -25.20
N GLY A 26 -11.43 4.41 -24.47
CA GLY A 26 -12.35 3.59 -23.68
C GLY A 26 -13.02 4.35 -22.53
N LEU A 27 -12.41 5.43 -22.04
CA LEU A 27 -12.95 6.31 -21.01
C LEU A 27 -13.68 7.54 -21.58
N GLY A 28 -13.71 7.70 -22.90
CA GLY A 28 -14.27 8.89 -23.56
C GLY A 28 -13.53 10.20 -23.26
N LYS A 29 -12.25 10.11 -22.86
CA LYS A 29 -11.43 11.27 -22.44
C LYS A 29 -10.28 11.46 -23.43
N THR A 30 -9.79 12.69 -23.57
CA THR A 30 -8.54 12.93 -24.31
C THR A 30 -7.33 12.56 -23.44
N PRO A 31 -6.22 12.11 -24.02
CA PRO A 31 -5.01 11.78 -23.25
C PRO A 31 -4.50 12.93 -22.38
N GLY A 32 -4.63 14.18 -22.85
CA GLY A 32 -4.28 15.37 -22.08
C GLY A 32 -5.19 15.60 -20.87
N ALA A 33 -6.50 15.35 -21.01
CA ALA A 33 -7.45 15.46 -19.90
C ALA A 33 -7.24 14.35 -18.87
N ALA A 34 -7.03 13.10 -19.32
CA ALA A 34 -6.74 11.97 -18.45
C ALA A 34 -5.41 12.16 -17.69
N LEU A 35 -4.37 12.67 -18.37
CA LEU A 35 -3.08 12.97 -17.73
C LEU A 35 -3.21 14.10 -16.72
N LYS A 36 -3.94 15.17 -17.06
CA LYS A 36 -4.20 16.28 -16.14
C LYS A 36 -4.91 15.80 -14.87
N GLU A 37 -5.95 14.99 -15.00
CA GLU A 37 -6.70 14.41 -13.87
C GLU A 37 -5.83 13.47 -13.04
N ALA A 38 -4.98 12.65 -13.69
CA ALA A 38 -4.04 11.79 -12.97
C ALA A 38 -3.02 12.61 -12.17
N ILE A 39 -2.52 13.71 -12.72
CA ILE A 39 -1.61 14.63 -12.03
C ILE A 39 -2.35 15.33 -10.89
N GLU A 40 -3.55 15.87 -11.12
CA GLU A 40 -4.37 16.51 -10.08
C GLU A 40 -4.69 15.55 -8.94
N HIS A 41 -5.03 14.30 -9.24
CA HIS A 41 -5.29 13.27 -8.24
C HIS A 41 -4.01 12.88 -7.48
N GLN A 42 -2.86 12.81 -8.15
CA GLN A 42 -1.59 12.51 -7.50
C GLN A 42 -1.09 13.67 -6.63
N LEU A 43 -1.31 14.91 -7.06
CA LEU A 43 -1.05 16.11 -6.27
C LEU A 43 -2.02 16.23 -5.10
N ALA A 44 -3.32 15.96 -5.29
CA ALA A 44 -4.28 15.90 -4.20
C ALA A 44 -3.92 14.83 -3.17
N LYS A 45 -3.36 13.69 -3.60
CA LYS A 45 -2.79 12.67 -2.70
C LYS A 45 -1.48 13.08 -2.02
N ALA A 46 -0.70 13.95 -2.64
CA ALA A 46 0.55 14.47 -2.08
C ALA A 46 0.29 15.64 -1.10
N ASP A 47 -0.68 16.49 -1.39
CA ASP A 47 -1.16 17.60 -0.55
C ASP A 47 -2.03 17.09 0.60
N ALA A 48 -2.79 16.01 0.37
CA ALA A 48 -3.24 15.11 1.43
C ALA A 48 -2.04 14.30 1.92
N ASN A 49 -0.97 14.98 2.32
CA ASN A 49 0.19 14.46 2.99
C ASN A 49 -0.34 13.50 4.05
N PRO A 50 -0.28 12.17 3.86
CA PRO A 50 -0.35 11.34 5.03
C PRO A 50 0.92 11.76 5.76
N GLU A 51 0.78 12.49 6.88
CA GLU A 51 1.85 12.56 7.87
C GLU A 51 2.53 11.19 7.86
N PRO A 52 3.87 11.11 7.74
CA PRO A 52 4.55 9.83 7.63
C PRO A 52 3.97 8.97 8.72
N LYS A 53 3.11 8.02 8.32
CA LYS A 53 2.10 7.49 9.23
C LYS A 53 2.92 6.88 10.35
N ILE A 54 2.86 7.49 11.52
CA ILE A 54 3.55 6.99 12.69
C ILE A 54 2.74 5.75 13.01
N TYR A 55 3.15 4.64 12.42
CA TYR A 55 2.52 3.36 12.58
C TYR A 55 2.85 2.91 13.99
N ARG A 56 2.01 3.35 14.92
CA ARG A 56 2.04 2.90 16.29
C ARG A 56 1.79 1.41 16.25
N GLN A 57 2.70 0.63 16.84
CA GLN A 57 2.31 -0.63 17.44
C GLN A 57 0.99 -0.37 18.15
N THR A 58 -0.08 -1.05 17.75
CA THR A 58 -1.30 -1.05 18.54
C THR A 58 -0.86 -1.42 19.94
N GLU A 59 -1.03 -0.48 20.89
CA GLU A 59 -0.64 -0.67 22.28
C GLU A 59 -1.07 -2.08 22.69
N GLU A 60 -0.22 -2.81 23.42
CA GLU A 60 -0.61 -4.11 23.95
C GLU A 60 -1.99 -3.96 24.58
N ALA A 61 -2.98 -4.63 23.95
CA ALA A 61 -4.37 -4.47 24.35
C ALA A 61 -4.46 -4.70 25.85
N LYS A 62 -4.95 -3.70 26.59
CA LYS A 62 -5.09 -3.74 28.06
C LYS A 62 -6.05 -4.83 28.53
N GLU A 63 -6.76 -5.46 27.59
CA GLU A 63 -7.72 -6.52 27.83
C GLU A 63 -7.07 -7.92 27.85
N PRO A 64 -7.53 -8.81 28.73
CA PRO A 64 -7.03 -10.18 28.81
C PRO A 64 -7.30 -10.94 27.50
N LYS A 65 -6.26 -11.61 26.99
CA LYS A 65 -6.36 -12.47 25.81
C LYS A 65 -7.11 -13.75 26.15
N HIS A 66 -8.13 -14.07 25.35
CA HIS A 66 -8.89 -15.32 25.48
C HIS A 66 -8.34 -16.38 24.51
N ARG A 67 -8.34 -17.65 24.92
CA ARG A 67 -7.92 -18.76 24.07
C ARG A 67 -8.97 -18.97 22.98
N PHE A 68 -8.51 -19.04 21.74
CA PHE A 68 -9.33 -19.34 20.58
C PHE A 68 -8.64 -20.43 19.77
N GLU A 69 -9.34 -21.51 19.48
CA GLU A 69 -8.80 -22.68 18.77
C GLU A 69 -9.38 -22.72 17.35
N ILE A 70 -8.47 -22.85 16.38
CA ILE A 70 -8.79 -22.94 14.95
C ILE A 70 -8.18 -24.20 14.38
N LEU A 71 -8.94 -24.88 13.52
CA LEU A 71 -8.44 -25.97 12.70
C LEU A 71 -8.09 -25.42 11.33
N LEU A 72 -6.90 -25.77 10.87
CA LEU A 72 -6.38 -25.38 9.56
C LEU A 72 -6.07 -26.63 8.76
N THR A 73 -6.32 -26.59 7.45
CA THR A 73 -5.79 -27.57 6.52
C THR A 73 -4.25 -27.52 6.50
N VAL A 74 -3.63 -28.58 5.98
CA VAL A 74 -2.17 -28.64 5.83
C VAL A 74 -1.66 -27.49 4.94
N SER A 75 -2.37 -27.18 3.87
CA SER A 75 -2.03 -26.09 2.93
C SER A 75 -2.13 -24.71 3.58
N GLU A 76 -3.19 -24.44 4.35
CA GLU A 76 -3.35 -23.16 5.04
C GLU A 76 -2.26 -22.97 6.08
N LYS A 77 -1.97 -24.00 6.87
CA LYS A 77 -0.89 -23.96 7.86
C LYS A 77 0.48 -23.68 7.21
N ALA A 78 0.76 -24.29 6.06
CA ALA A 78 1.99 -24.05 5.31
C ALA A 78 2.06 -22.62 4.77
N ALA A 79 0.97 -22.10 4.19
CA ALA A 79 0.91 -20.73 3.67
C ALA A 79 1.12 -19.68 4.77
N ILE A 80 0.51 -19.87 5.95
CA ILE A 80 0.70 -18.97 7.10
C ILE A 80 2.16 -19.00 7.58
N LYS A 81 2.78 -20.18 7.61
CA LYS A 81 4.19 -20.30 7.99
C LYS A 81 5.10 -19.52 7.05
N GLU A 82 4.88 -19.64 5.75
CA GLU A 82 5.65 -18.92 4.75
C GLU A 82 5.50 -17.40 4.90
N ARG A 83 4.26 -16.91 5.02
CA ARG A 83 3.99 -15.47 5.20
C ARG A 83 4.59 -14.93 6.50
N ALA A 84 4.47 -15.66 7.60
CA ALA A 84 5.06 -15.28 8.87
C ALA A 84 6.60 -15.21 8.80
N ASN A 85 7.24 -16.13 8.07
CA ASN A 85 8.68 -16.10 7.85
C ASN A 85 9.11 -14.89 7.01
N ILE A 86 8.39 -14.58 5.93
CA ILE A 86 8.64 -13.40 5.08
C ILE A 86 8.57 -12.12 5.91
N GLU A 87 7.61 -12.06 6.83
CA GLU A 87 7.34 -10.91 7.71
C GLU A 87 8.17 -10.93 9.02
N GLY A 88 9.08 -11.89 9.17
CA GLY A 88 9.95 -11.99 10.35
C GLY A 88 9.19 -12.17 11.67
N CYS A 89 7.98 -12.72 11.66
CA CYS A 89 7.14 -12.87 12.84
C CYS A 89 6.68 -14.32 13.07
N SER A 90 6.08 -14.59 14.24
CA SER A 90 5.51 -15.91 14.51
C SER A 90 4.18 -16.11 13.76
N MET A 91 3.86 -17.35 13.38
CA MET A 91 2.56 -17.68 12.78
C MET A 91 1.36 -17.19 13.61
N ARG A 92 1.46 -17.26 14.95
CA ARG A 92 0.43 -16.74 15.85
C ARG A 92 0.28 -15.22 15.68
N ARG A 93 1.39 -14.49 15.63
CA ARG A 93 1.38 -13.03 15.47
C ARG A 93 0.77 -12.65 14.13
N TRP A 94 1.21 -13.32 13.06
CA TRP A 94 0.69 -13.12 11.71
C TRP A 94 -0.83 -13.31 11.63
N ILE A 95 -1.36 -14.40 12.20
CA ILE A 95 -2.81 -14.67 12.23
C ILE A 95 -3.57 -13.57 12.98
N VAL A 96 -3.08 -13.14 14.14
CA VAL A 96 -3.72 -12.09 14.93
C VAL A 96 -3.76 -10.77 14.15
N ASP A 97 -2.67 -10.44 13.47
CA ASP A 97 -2.58 -9.19 12.70
C ASP A 97 -3.45 -9.24 11.44
N ALA A 98 -3.52 -10.38 10.76
CA ALA A 98 -4.46 -10.60 9.65
C ALA A 98 -5.94 -10.45 10.10
N ILE A 99 -6.29 -10.99 11.27
CA ILE A 99 -7.64 -10.82 11.85
C ILE A 99 -7.91 -9.33 12.15
N ARG A 100 -6.94 -8.62 12.74
CA ARG A 100 -7.09 -7.18 13.01
C ARG A 100 -7.29 -6.40 11.73
N ILE A 101 -6.46 -6.62 10.71
CA ILE A 101 -6.62 -5.99 9.38
C ILE A 101 -8.02 -6.28 8.82
N GLY A 102 -8.51 -7.51 8.94
CA GLY A 102 -9.86 -7.87 8.48
C GLY A 102 -10.99 -7.20 9.26
N LEU A 103 -10.81 -6.93 10.55
CA LEU A 103 -11.81 -6.31 11.42
C LEU A 103 -11.78 -4.78 11.43
N THR A 104 -10.59 -4.17 11.32
CA THR A 104 -10.39 -2.73 11.45
C THR A 104 -10.06 -2.05 10.12
N HIS A 105 -9.73 -2.81 9.08
CA HIS A 105 -9.20 -2.29 7.81
C HIS A 105 -7.92 -1.45 7.94
N GLU A 106 -7.22 -1.57 9.07
CA GLU A 106 -5.96 -0.88 9.33
C GLU A 106 -4.76 -1.81 9.07
N PRO A 107 -3.77 -1.40 8.26
CA PRO A 107 -2.58 -2.22 7.99
C PRO A 107 -1.71 -2.36 9.26
N GLN A 108 -1.26 -3.59 9.55
CA GLN A 108 -0.35 -3.93 10.65
C GLN A 108 1.02 -4.32 10.08
N PHE A 109 2.10 -3.72 10.59
CA PHE A 109 3.45 -3.89 10.06
C PHE A 109 4.15 -5.15 10.60
N SER A 110 5.04 -5.68 9.77
CA SER A 110 5.90 -6.81 10.05
C SER A 110 7.20 -6.39 10.75
N MET A 111 7.87 -7.31 11.46
CA MET A 111 9.05 -7.00 12.28
C MET A 111 10.24 -6.49 11.44
N SER A 112 10.32 -6.89 10.17
CA SER A 112 11.35 -6.45 9.20
C SER A 112 11.31 -4.96 8.86
N GLU A 113 10.17 -4.29 9.04
CA GLU A 113 10.04 -2.84 8.79
C GLU A 113 10.49 -2.00 9.99
N ILE A 114 10.61 -2.61 11.18
CA ILE A 114 11.09 -1.95 12.40
C ILE A 114 12.62 -1.89 12.42
N ASP A 115 13.31 -2.95 11.98
CA ASP A 115 14.78 -2.98 11.97
C ASP A 115 15.38 -1.94 11.01
N ALA A 116 14.73 -1.67 9.88
CA ALA A 116 15.14 -0.63 8.93
C ALA A 116 15.02 0.82 9.49
N LEU A 117 14.26 1.02 10.58
CA LEU A 117 14.14 2.31 11.27
C LEU A 117 15.18 2.49 12.38
N GLY A 118 15.84 1.42 12.83
CA GLY A 118 16.88 1.46 13.87
C GLY A 118 18.29 1.79 13.35
N GLU A 119 18.57 1.51 12.08
CA GLU A 119 19.89 1.72 11.43
C GLU A 119 20.08 3.15 10.86
N SER A 120 19.08 4.03 11.00
CA SER A 120 19.11 5.41 10.47
C SER A 120 19.23 6.49 11.55
N ASN A 121 20.07 6.27 12.57
CA ASN A 121 20.40 7.29 13.56
C ASN A 121 21.91 7.47 13.73
#